data_AF-A0A3N5Z9U0-F1
#
_entry.id   AF-A0A3N5Z9U0-F1
#
_cell.length_a   1.000
_cell.length_b   1.000
_cell.length_c   1.000
_cell.angle_alpha   90.00
_cell.angle_beta   90.00
_cell.angle_gamma   90.00
#
_symmetry.space_group_name_H-M   'P 1'
#
loop_
_entity.id
_entity.type
_entity.pdbx_description
1 polymer ?
#
loop_
_entity_poly.entity_id
_entity_poly.type
_entity_poly.pdbx_seq_one_letter_code
_entity_poly.pdbx_strand_id
1 'polypeptide(L)' 'MESVLIAPSNFTFLGIPTILFSLVIPVVGVGLFAYIMAKRLAPLVKAAPDDRFNDIPVRIFNVAKIWLAQWRQPRYMTAG' A
#
# COMPACT_ATOMS: atom_id res chain seq x y z
N MET A 1 11.38 -48.04 17.75
CA MET A 1 11.91 -46.99 18.64
C MET A 1 11.02 -45.79 18.45
N GLU A 2 10.14 -45.53 19.42
CA GLU A 2 9.36 -44.28 19.45
C GLU A 2 10.37 -43.13 19.54
N SER A 3 10.26 -42.15 18.65
CA SER A 3 11.15 -40.99 18.65
C SER A 3 10.94 -40.18 19.92
N VAL A 4 12.00 -39.93 20.69
CA VAL A 4 12.00 -39.04 21.87
C VAL A 4 11.56 -37.61 21.51
N LEU A 5 11.65 -37.25 20.22
CA LEU A 5 11.17 -35.99 19.67
C LEU A 5 9.66 -36.06 19.42
N ILE A 6 8.90 -35.33 20.23
CA ILE A 6 7.47 -35.12 20.02
C ILE A 6 7.31 -34.18 18.82
N ALA A 7 6.58 -34.63 17.79
CA ALA A 7 6.23 -33.76 16.67
C ALA A 7 5.46 -32.54 17.19
N PRO A 8 5.77 -31.32 16.73
CA PRO A 8 5.09 -30.10 17.19
C PRO A 8 3.57 -30.17 17.03
N SER A 9 3.05 -30.97 16.09
CA SER A 9 1.63 -31.22 15.85
C SER A 9 0.94 -32.04 16.95
N ASN A 10 1.68 -32.88 17.68
CA ASN A 10 1.17 -33.72 18.76
C ASN A 10 1.45 -33.12 20.14
N PHE A 11 2.12 -31.96 20.20
CA PHE A 11 2.36 -31.27 21.45
C PHE A 11 1.09 -30.54 21.91
N THR A 12 0.75 -30.68 23.19
CA THR A 12 -0.37 -29.95 23.80
C THR A 12 0.20 -28.85 24.69
N PHE A 13 -0.25 -27.62 24.45
CA PHE A 13 0.11 -26.47 25.28
C PHE A 13 -1.13 -26.08 26.08
N LEU A 14 -1.05 -26.13 27.42
CA LEU A 14 -2.19 -25.88 28.33
C LEU A 14 -3.43 -26.75 28.04
N GLY A 15 -3.23 -27.99 27.56
CA GLY A 15 -4.32 -28.90 27.17
C GLY A 15 -4.92 -28.62 25.79
N ILE A 16 -4.42 -27.63 25.06
CA ILE A 16 -4.86 -27.28 23.71
C ILE A 16 -3.84 -27.80 22.69
N PRO A 17 -4.28 -28.53 21.64
CA PRO A 17 -3.39 -28.93 20.55
C PRO A 17 -2.81 -27.71 19.83
N THR A 18 -1.50 -27.68 19.66
CA THR A 18 -0.75 -26.60 18.95
C THR A 18 -1.16 -26.40 17.50
N ILE A 19 -1.75 -27.40 16.86
CA ILE A 19 -2.31 -27.31 15.50
C ILE A 19 -3.33 -26.16 15.41
N LEU A 20 -4.13 -25.96 16.46
CA LEU A 20 -5.12 -24.87 16.48
C LEU A 20 -4.44 -23.51 16.44
N PHE A 21 -3.36 -23.32 17.20
CA PHE A 21 -2.58 -22.08 17.16
C PHE A 21 -1.92 -21.89 15.79
N SER A 22 -1.38 -22.95 15.20
CA SER A 22 -0.78 -22.94 13.85
C SER A 22 -1.77 -22.50 12.76
N LEU A 23 -3.07 -22.77 12.93
CA LEU A 23 -4.11 -22.33 12.00
C LEU A 23 -4.65 -20.93 12.34
N VAL A 24 -4.96 -20.69 13.61
CA VAL A 24 -5.62 -19.45 14.05
C VAL A 24 -4.69 -18.25 13.89
N ILE A 25 -3.40 -18.38 14.23
CA ILE A 25 -2.46 -17.25 14.17
C ILE A 25 -2.31 -16.72 12.73
N PRO A 26 -2.02 -17.55 11.71
CA PRO A 26 -1.96 -17.07 10.33
C PRO A 26 -3.29 -16.54 9.82
N VAL A 27 -4.41 -17.20 10.11
CA VAL A 27 -5.74 -16.74 9.66
C VAL A 27 -6.08 -15.36 10.22
N VAL A 28 -5.85 -15.16 11.52
CA VAL A 28 -6.05 -13.85 12.17
C VAL A 28 -5.06 -12.81 11.61
N GLY A 29 -3.79 -13.19 11.42
CA GLY A 29 -2.77 -12.32 10.86
C GLY A 29 -3.12 -11.84 9.45
N VAL A 30 -3.52 -12.76 8.57
CA VAL A 30 -3.97 -12.44 7.19
C VAL A 30 -5.24 -11.60 7.20
N GLY A 31 -6.19 -11.90 8.09
CA GLY A 31 -7.42 -11.12 8.23
C GLY A 31 -7.16 -9.66 8.64
N LEU A 32 -6.32 -9.46 9.66
CA LEU A 32 -5.91 -8.12 10.11
C LEU A 32 -5.12 -7.38 9.03
N PHE A 33 -4.20 -8.06 8.35
CA PHE A 33 -3.44 -7.49 7.25
C PHE A 33 -4.34 -7.03 6.10
N ALA A 34 -5.27 -7.88 5.66
CA ALA A 34 -6.23 -7.55 4.60
C ALA A 34 -7.11 -6.36 4.98
N TYR A 35 -7.56 -6.28 6.24
CA TYR A 35 -8.34 -5.15 6.74
C TYR A 35 -7.56 -3.83 6.71
N ILE A 36 -6.30 -3.83 7.15
CA ILE A 36 -5.43 -2.64 7.11
C ILE A 36 -5.20 -2.21 5.65
N MET A 37 -4.91 -3.17 4.77
CA MET A 37 -4.72 -2.90 3.34
C MET A 37 -5.98 -2.30 2.70
N ALA A 38 -7.16 -2.84 2.98
CA ALA A 38 -8.42 -2.31 2.47
C ALA A 38 -8.64 -0.85 2.90
N LYS A 39 -8.38 -0.53 4.18
CA LYS A 39 -8.48 0.85 4.67
C LYS A 39 -7.49 1.81 4.01
N ARG A 40 -6.28 1.35 3.68
CA ARG A 40 -5.25 2.18 3.01
C ARG A 40 -5.51 2.35 1.52
N LEU A 41 -6.09 1.35 0.87
CA LEU A 41 -6.46 1.42 -0.54
C LEU A 41 -7.71 2.26 -0.77
N ALA A 42 -8.66 2.28 0.16
CA ALA A 42 -9.88 3.07 0.06
C ALA A 42 -9.66 4.55 -0.32
N PRO A 43 -8.76 5.33 0.31
CA PRO A 43 -8.49 6.70 -0.10
C PRO A 43 -7.76 6.78 -1.45
N LEU A 44 -6.95 5.80 -1.84
CA LEU A 44 -6.26 5.81 -3.14
C LEU A 44 -7.24 5.55 -4.29
N VAL A 45 -8.21 4.67 -4.08
CA VAL A 45 -9.27 4.39 -5.06
C VAL A 45 -10.29 5.54 -5.13
N LYS A 46 -10.60 6.17 -3.98
CA LYS A 46 -11.53 7.29 -3.89
C LYS A 46 -10.90 8.65 -4.23
N ALA A 47 -9.58 8.78 -4.13
CA ALA A 47 -8.88 9.95 -4.62
C ALA A 47 -9.18 10.06 -6.10
N ALA A 48 -9.54 11.26 -6.56
CA ALA A 48 -9.84 11.53 -7.95
C ALA A 48 -8.68 10.97 -8.81
N PRO A 49 -8.91 9.89 -9.59
CA PRO A 49 -7.87 9.39 -10.46
C PRO A 49 -7.60 10.51 -11.48
N ASP A 50 -6.41 11.11 -11.42
CA ASP A 50 -5.95 12.03 -12.46
C ASP A 50 -5.74 11.19 -13.72
N ASP A 51 -6.77 11.13 -14.56
CA ASP A 51 -6.65 10.53 -15.88
C ASP A 51 -5.70 11.40 -16.70
N ARG A 52 -4.46 10.92 -16.82
CA ARG A 52 -3.34 11.62 -17.45
C ARG A 52 -3.65 12.02 -18.90
N PHE A 53 -4.62 11.38 -19.53
CA PHE A 53 -4.98 11.60 -20.93
C PHE A 53 -6.25 12.42 -21.14
N ASN A 54 -7.02 12.73 -20.09
CA ASN A 54 -8.27 13.49 -20.22
C ASN A 54 -8.01 14.97 -20.56
N ASP A 55 -6.88 15.53 -20.10
CA ASP A 55 -6.55 16.96 -20.20
C ASP A 55 -5.25 17.26 -20.99
N ILE A 56 -4.91 16.43 -21.98
CA ILE A 56 -3.74 16.64 -22.86
C ILE A 56 -3.68 18.07 -23.45
N PRO A 57 -4.76 18.63 -24.04
CA PRO A 57 -4.67 19.97 -24.64
C PRO A 57 -4.38 21.06 -23.60
N VAL A 58 -4.94 20.95 -22.40
CA VAL A 58 -4.69 21.87 -21.29
C VAL A 58 -3.23 21.76 -20.83
N ARG A 59 -2.67 20.55 -20.78
CA ARG A 59 -1.26 20.31 -20.43
C ARG A 59 -0.31 20.93 -21.47
N ILE A 60 -0.57 20.73 -22.76
CA ILE A 60 0.23 21.32 -23.85
C ILE A 60 0.19 22.85 -23.77
N PHE A 61 -0.99 23.44 -23.57
CA PHE A 61 -1.13 24.88 -23.41
C PHE A 61 -0.38 25.41 -22.18
N ASN A 62 -0.45 24.72 -21.04
CA ASN A 62 0.26 25.11 -19.83
C ASN A 62 1.78 25.01 -19.99
N VAL A 63 2.30 23.98 -20.70
CA VAL A 63 3.72 23.88 -21.04
C VAL A 63 4.13 25.05 -21.94
N ALA A 64 3.38 25.34 -22.99
CA ALA A 64 3.67 26.46 -23.88
C ALA A 64 3.64 27.81 -23.13
N LYS A 65 2.66 28.03 -22.25
CA LYS A 65 2.48 29.29 -21.54
C LYS A 65 3.47 29.48 -20.39
N ILE A 66 3.69 28.45 -19.57
CA ILE A 66 4.48 28.57 -18.33
C ILE A 66 5.95 28.29 -18.59
N TRP A 67 6.27 27.28 -19.42
CA TRP A 67 7.65 26.86 -19.66
C TRP A 67 8.28 27.56 -20.87
N LEU A 68 7.62 27.58 -22.05
CA LEU A 68 8.17 28.26 -23.24
C LEU A 68 8.05 29.78 -23.17
N ALA A 69 6.84 30.28 -22.92
CA ALA A 69 6.58 31.72 -22.85
C ALA A 69 7.00 32.33 -21.51
N GLN A 70 7.49 31.50 -20.57
CA GLN A 70 8.00 31.93 -19.26
C GLN A 70 7.07 32.88 -18.50
N TRP A 71 5.75 32.78 -18.72
CA TRP A 71 4.76 33.78 -18.26
C TRP A 71 4.75 33.96 -16.73
N ARG A 72 5.14 32.93 -15.97
CA ARG A 72 5.21 32.94 -14.49
C ARG A 72 6.65 33.02 -13.93
N GLN A 73 7.65 33.32 -14.75
CA GLN A 73 8.98 33.75 -14.28
C GLN A 73 9.02 35.29 -14.20
N PRO A 74 9.62 35.92 -13.18
CA PRO A 74 10.64 35.39 -12.26
C PRO A 74 10.21 35.33 -10.78
N ARG A 75 10.67 34.30 -10.05
CA ARG A 75 10.60 34.27 -8.57
C ARG A 75 11.66 35.14 -7.89
N TYR A 76 12.73 35.51 -8.61
CA TYR A 76 13.78 36.42 -8.12
C TYR A 76 14.33 37.25 -9.28
N MET A 77 14.25 38.58 -9.20
CA MET A 77 14.71 39.49 -10.26
C MET A 77 16.24 39.53 -10.41
N THR A 78 17.00 38.99 -9.45
CA THR A 78 18.46 39.16 -9.32
C THR A 78 19.25 37.85 -9.29
N ALA A 79 18.64 36.70 -9.58
CA ALA A 79 19.34 35.41 -9.61
C ALA A 79 19.85 35.08 -11.03
N GLY A 80 20.48 36.08 -11.67
CA GLY A 80 21.30 35.95 -12.86
C GLY A 80 22.77 35.99 -12.49
#